data_AF-A0A0M5KLL4-F1
#
_entry.id   AF-A0A0M5KLL4-F1
#
_cell.length_a   1.000
_cell.length_b   1.000
_cell.length_c   1.000
_cell.angle_alpha   90.00
_cell.angle_beta   90.00
_cell.angle_gamma   90.00
#
_symmetry.space_group_name_H-M   'P 1'
#
loop_
_entity.id
_entity.type
_entity.pdbx_description
1 polymer ?
#
loop_
_entity_poly.entity_id
_entity_poly.type
_entity_poly.pdbx_seq_one_letter_code
_entity_poly.pdbx_strand_id
1 'polypeptide(L)'
;MKNKVNPRSFTLIKFLLTLGLIFNYSISLISFINVFKGNGQSLIIESKTYIAVQILLLISSISSLLIFFFVRKNVHKKLNYKYIKREKIQILLCLIFISIIFVLSIIDILTFLFIFKNIYVMVIIFLIIQLILGVIISILESFSRLSEQVIANKLWFEEEEEEIKLKENNKKVKVIEKKDGDFNPFMQEEEHD
;
A
#
# COMPACT_ATOMS: atom_id res chain seq x y z
N MET A 1 -15.11 -17.05 -12.01
CA MET A 1 -14.87 -15.59 -11.98
C MET A 1 -13.41 -15.37 -12.38
N LYS A 2 -13.15 -14.79 -13.55
CA LYS A 2 -11.77 -14.51 -14.00
C LYS A 2 -11.10 -13.58 -12.98
N ASN A 3 -9.83 -13.85 -12.65
CA ASN A 3 -9.05 -13.18 -11.61
C ASN A 3 -8.86 -11.67 -11.88
N LYS A 4 -9.91 -10.87 -11.73
CA LYS A 4 -9.86 -9.42 -11.95
C LYS A 4 -9.06 -8.79 -10.82
N VAL A 5 -8.04 -8.03 -11.17
CA VAL A 5 -7.26 -7.21 -10.22
C VAL A 5 -7.83 -5.82 -10.25
N ASN A 6 -8.35 -5.36 -9.11
CA ASN A 6 -8.81 -3.98 -8.98
C ASN A 6 -7.59 -3.03 -8.97
N PRO A 7 -7.52 -2.02 -9.86
CA PRO A 7 -6.44 -1.03 -9.84
C PRO A 7 -6.25 -0.32 -8.50
N ARG A 8 -7.31 -0.17 -7.69
CA ARG A 8 -7.24 0.39 -6.34
C ARG A 8 -6.39 -0.45 -5.38
N SER A 9 -6.15 -1.73 -5.68
CA SER A 9 -5.25 -2.58 -4.89
C SER A 9 -3.82 -2.05 -4.88
N PHE A 10 -3.36 -1.34 -5.92
CA PHE A 10 -2.03 -0.74 -5.92
C PHE A 10 -1.92 0.46 -4.98
N THR A 11 -3.01 1.20 -4.79
CA THR A 11 -3.10 2.25 -3.78
C THR A 11 -2.97 1.65 -2.37
N LEU A 12 -3.68 0.56 -2.11
CA LEU A 12 -3.56 -0.17 -0.84
C LEU A 12 -2.13 -0.67 -0.59
N ILE A 13 -1.47 -1.24 -1.62
CA ILE A 13 -0.06 -1.67 -1.54
C ILE A 13 0.84 -0.50 -1.13
N LYS A 14 0.69 0.68 -1.76
CA LYS A 14 1.44 1.89 -1.40
C LYS A 14 1.21 2.26 0.06
N PHE A 15 -0.04 2.30 0.50
CA PHE A 15 -0.38 2.67 1.88
C PHE A 15 0.22 1.71 2.90
N LEU A 16 0.14 0.39 2.68
CA LEU A 16 0.70 -0.61 3.60
C LEU A 16 2.23 -0.50 3.73
N LEU A 17 2.93 -0.25 2.61
CA LEU A 17 4.36 0.02 2.62
C LEU A 17 4.66 1.28 3.44
N THR A 18 4.02 2.40 3.10
CA THR A 18 4.25 3.68 3.77
C THR A 18 3.93 3.60 5.27
N LEU A 19 2.85 2.93 5.65
CA LEU A 19 2.45 2.76 7.05
C LEU A 19 3.45 1.90 7.83
N GLY A 20 3.95 0.81 7.23
CA GLY A 20 5.00 -0.01 7.83
C GLY A 20 6.31 0.75 8.02
N LEU A 21 6.69 1.58 7.05
CA LEU A 21 7.85 2.45 7.12
C LEU A 21 7.70 3.55 8.18
N ILE A 22 6.54 4.22 8.26
CA ILE A 22 6.26 5.24 9.27
C ILE A 22 6.34 4.66 10.69
N PHE A 23 5.76 3.49 10.94
CA PHE A 23 5.90 2.83 12.23
C PHE A 23 7.35 2.53 12.58
N ASN A 24 8.16 2.16 11.58
CA ASN A 24 9.58 1.92 11.78
C ASN A 24 10.33 3.22 12.14
N TYR A 25 10.14 4.31 11.40
CA TYR A 25 10.80 5.61 11.68
C TYR A 25 10.36 6.23 12.99
N SER A 26 9.13 5.93 13.40
CA SER A 26 8.61 6.35 14.70
C SER A 26 9.45 5.78 15.85
N ILE A 27 10.14 4.65 15.65
CA ILE A 27 11.05 4.08 16.66
C ILE A 27 12.18 5.05 16.96
N SER A 28 12.93 5.42 15.92
CA SER A 28 14.05 6.36 16.02
C SER A 28 13.59 7.78 16.38
N LEU A 29 12.40 8.18 15.96
CA LEU A 29 11.80 9.48 16.35
C LEU A 29 11.49 9.53 17.85
N ILE A 30 10.91 8.48 18.42
CA ILE A 30 10.63 8.41 19.86
C ILE A 30 11.93 8.34 20.65
N SER A 31 12.92 7.57 20.18
CA SER A 31 14.27 7.56 20.74
C SER A 31 14.89 8.97 20.76
N PHE A 32 14.76 9.70 19.65
CA PHE A 32 15.25 11.07 19.54
C PHE A 32 14.57 12.02 20.52
N ILE A 33 13.24 12.02 20.59
CA ILE A 33 12.46 12.86 21.51
C ILE A 33 12.85 12.57 22.96
N ASN A 34 13.03 11.29 23.29
CA ASN A 34 13.40 10.85 24.63
C ASN A 34 14.79 11.38 25.02
N VAL A 35 15.78 11.19 24.16
CA VAL A 35 17.14 11.66 24.39
C VAL A 35 17.20 13.20 24.48
N PHE A 36 16.41 13.91 23.67
CA PHE A 36 16.40 15.39 23.67
C PHE A 36 15.68 16.00 24.88
N LYS A 37 14.60 15.36 25.37
CA LYS A 37 13.89 15.78 26.59
C LYS A 37 14.63 15.40 27.88
N GLY A 38 15.56 14.46 27.81
CA GLY A 38 16.28 13.88 28.95
C GLY A 38 17.42 14.71 29.56
N ASN A 39 17.48 16.03 29.34
CA ASN A 39 18.54 16.94 29.84
C ASN A 39 18.55 17.14 31.39
N GLY A 40 18.23 16.12 32.18
CA GLY A 40 18.38 16.16 33.63
C GLY A 40 18.15 14.82 34.34
N GLN A 41 17.26 13.97 33.84
CA GLN A 41 17.02 12.61 34.32
C GLN A 41 16.47 11.77 33.15
N SER A 42 17.10 10.63 32.88
CA SER A 42 16.79 9.62 31.85
C SER A 42 15.46 8.88 32.05
N LEU A 43 14.42 9.56 32.56
CA LEU A 43 13.19 8.94 33.09
C LEU A 43 12.43 8.05 32.09
N ILE A 44 12.55 8.28 30.78
CA ILE A 44 11.80 7.52 29.78
C ILE A 44 12.62 6.34 29.23
N ILE A 45 13.94 6.46 29.03
CA ILE A 45 14.80 5.33 28.54
C ILE A 45 14.75 4.14 29.52
N GLU A 46 14.61 4.41 30.81
CA GLU A 46 14.49 3.39 31.86
C GLU A 46 13.05 2.95 32.14
N SER A 47 12.06 3.57 31.49
CA SER A 47 10.66 3.21 31.70
C SER A 47 10.29 1.96 30.88
N LYS A 48 9.69 0.97 31.55
CA LYS A 48 9.07 -0.19 30.87
C LYS A 48 8.10 0.25 29.77
N THR A 49 7.45 1.39 29.96
CA THR A 49 6.53 2.01 29.00
C THR A 49 7.22 2.38 27.68
N TYR A 50 8.41 2.98 27.72
CA TYR A 50 9.17 3.31 26.51
C TYR A 50 9.50 2.07 25.69
N ILE A 51 10.06 1.04 26.33
CA ILE A 51 10.40 -0.22 25.66
C ILE A 51 9.14 -0.89 25.11
N ALA A 52 8.02 -0.88 25.85
CA ALA A 52 6.76 -1.43 25.37
C ALA A 52 6.24 -0.70 24.12
N VAL A 53 6.30 0.64 24.09
CA VAL A 53 5.92 1.44 22.91
C VAL A 53 6.81 1.10 21.71
N GLN A 54 8.12 1.01 21.92
CA GLN A 54 9.07 0.66 20.85
C GLN A 54 8.80 -0.74 20.27
N ILE A 55 8.54 -1.73 21.12
CA ILE A 55 8.20 -3.09 20.70
C ILE A 55 6.87 -3.12 19.95
N LEU A 56 5.84 -2.39 20.42
CA LEU A 56 4.55 -2.30 19.74
C LEU A 56 4.68 -1.66 18.35
N LEU A 57 5.50 -0.63 18.21
CA LEU A 57 5.80 -0.03 16.90
C LEU A 57 6.52 -1.02 15.97
N LEU A 58 7.50 -1.76 16.49
CA LEU A 58 8.21 -2.77 15.72
C LEU A 58 7.25 -3.87 15.21
N ILE A 59 6.40 -4.42 16.09
CA ILE A 59 5.40 -5.42 15.72
C ILE A 59 4.40 -4.87 14.69
N SER A 60 3.95 -3.63 14.87
CA SER A 60 3.04 -2.95 13.93
C SER A 60 3.68 -2.75 12.57
N SER A 61 4.97 -2.36 12.54
CA SER A 61 5.77 -2.21 11.32
C SER A 61 5.91 -3.55 10.58
N ILE A 62 6.31 -4.61 11.28
CA ILE A 62 6.45 -5.97 10.72
C ILE A 62 5.10 -6.44 10.17
N SER A 63 4.02 -6.27 10.92
CA SER A 63 2.67 -6.71 10.51
C SER A 63 2.22 -6.00 9.23
N SER A 64 2.38 -4.68 9.16
CA SER A 64 2.04 -3.90 7.95
C SER A 64 2.87 -4.33 6.74
N LEU A 65 4.17 -4.56 6.91
CA LEU A 65 5.05 -4.98 5.83
C LEU A 65 4.79 -6.43 5.38
N LEU A 66 4.45 -7.34 6.29
CA LEU A 66 4.01 -8.69 5.94
C LEU A 66 2.74 -8.66 5.11
N ILE A 67 1.72 -7.90 5.55
CA ILE A 67 0.48 -7.72 4.80
C ILE A 67 0.77 -7.11 3.42
N PHE A 68 1.64 -6.10 3.35
CA PHE A 68 2.12 -5.53 2.09
C PHE A 68 2.68 -6.60 1.16
N PHE A 69 3.60 -7.45 1.62
CA PHE A 69 4.19 -8.51 0.78
C PHE A 69 3.15 -9.55 0.34
N PHE A 70 2.21 -9.93 1.21
CA PHE A 70 1.13 -10.85 0.85
C PHE A 70 0.22 -10.26 -0.23
N VAL A 71 -0.23 -9.02 -0.07
CA VAL A 71 -1.07 -8.33 -1.06
C VAL A 71 -0.31 -8.15 -2.37
N ARG A 72 0.96 -7.73 -2.31
CA ARG A 72 1.83 -7.55 -3.48
C ARG A 72 2.00 -8.85 -4.28
N LYS A 73 2.28 -9.96 -3.59
CA LYS A 73 2.43 -11.29 -4.20
C LYS A 73 1.12 -11.79 -4.80
N ASN A 74 -0.01 -11.55 -4.13
CA ASN A 74 -1.33 -11.93 -4.61
C ASN A 74 -1.70 -11.17 -5.90
N VAL A 75 -1.50 -9.85 -5.93
CA VAL A 75 -1.72 -9.02 -7.13
C VAL A 75 -0.85 -9.50 -8.29
N HIS A 76 0.44 -9.72 -8.06
CA HIS A 76 1.35 -10.23 -9.08
C HIS A 76 0.89 -11.58 -9.66
N LYS A 77 0.52 -12.53 -8.78
CA LYS A 77 0.04 -13.85 -9.20
C LYS A 77 -1.23 -13.76 -10.05
N LYS A 78 -2.13 -12.83 -9.74
CA LYS A 78 -3.38 -12.64 -10.50
C LYS A 78 -3.16 -12.02 -11.88
N LEU A 79 -2.16 -11.14 -12.02
CA LEU A 79 -1.83 -10.51 -13.31
C LEU A 79 -1.08 -11.44 -14.27
N ASN A 80 -0.48 -12.52 -13.75
CA ASN A 80 0.35 -13.45 -14.53
C ASN A 80 1.45 -12.74 -15.35
N TYR A 81 1.91 -11.59 -14.86
CA TYR A 81 2.94 -10.78 -15.48
C TYR A 81 4.32 -11.33 -15.14
N LYS A 82 5.25 -11.32 -16.11
CA LYS A 82 6.63 -11.79 -15.90
C LYS A 82 7.55 -10.60 -15.71
N TYR A 83 8.12 -10.46 -14.52
CA TYR A 83 9.06 -9.37 -14.23
C TYR A 83 10.27 -9.36 -15.17
N ILE A 84 10.61 -8.16 -15.63
CA ILE A 84 11.84 -7.86 -16.36
C ILE A 84 13.01 -7.81 -15.36
N LYS A 85 14.25 -8.03 -15.83
CA LYS A 85 15.46 -8.01 -14.97
C LYS A 85 15.55 -6.76 -14.09
N ARG A 86 15.24 -5.58 -14.63
CA ARG A 86 15.26 -4.31 -13.89
C ARG A 86 14.28 -4.29 -12.71
N GLU A 87 13.06 -4.79 -12.90
CA GLU A 87 12.03 -4.85 -11.84
C GLU A 87 12.43 -5.82 -10.74
N LYS A 88 13.03 -6.97 -11.10
CA LYS A 88 13.56 -7.93 -10.11
C LYS A 88 14.64 -7.31 -9.24
N ILE A 89 15.55 -6.54 -9.84
CA ILE A 89 16.60 -5.80 -9.11
C ILE A 89 15.97 -4.76 -8.18
N GLN A 90 14.98 -4.01 -8.64
CA GLN A 90 14.28 -3.02 -7.80
C GLN A 90 13.60 -3.68 -6.59
N ILE A 91 12.90 -4.80 -6.78
CA ILE A 91 12.27 -5.56 -5.70
C ILE A 91 13.32 -6.08 -4.71
N LEU A 92 14.44 -6.59 -5.20
CA LEU A 92 15.54 -7.07 -4.36
C LEU A 92 16.15 -5.93 -3.53
N LEU A 93 16.41 -4.77 -4.15
CA LEU A 93 16.91 -3.59 -3.44
C LEU A 93 15.92 -3.09 -2.39
N CYS A 94 14.61 -3.09 -2.68
CA CYS A 94 13.59 -2.80 -1.67
C CYS A 94 13.71 -3.72 -0.45
N LEU A 95 13.83 -5.04 -0.66
CA LEU A 95 13.96 -6.01 0.42
C LEU A 95 15.24 -5.80 1.25
N ILE A 96 16.35 -5.48 0.60
CA ILE A 96 17.62 -5.19 1.27
C ILE A 96 17.50 -3.91 2.11
N PHE A 97 16.97 -2.82 1.56
CA PHE A 97 16.82 -1.57 2.29
C PHE A 97 15.82 -1.67 3.43
N ILE A 98 14.72 -2.42 3.26
CA ILE A 98 13.79 -2.73 4.37
C ILE A 98 14.53 -3.48 5.48
N SER A 99 15.35 -4.49 5.13
CA SER A 99 16.14 -5.24 6.11
C SER A 99 17.12 -4.34 6.86
N ILE A 100 17.81 -3.42 6.16
CA ILE A 100 18.72 -2.45 6.78
C ILE A 100 17.97 -1.54 7.76
N ILE A 101 16.80 -1.02 7.37
CA ILE A 101 15.95 -0.21 8.24
C ILE A 101 15.59 -0.98 9.53
N PHE A 102 15.24 -2.26 9.43
CA PHE A 102 14.96 -3.09 10.60
C PHE A 102 16.17 -3.31 11.49
N VAL A 103 17.35 -3.55 10.90
CA VAL A 103 18.60 -3.68 11.66
C VAL A 103 18.87 -2.39 12.43
N LEU A 104 18.77 -1.23 11.78
CA LEU A 104 18.94 0.07 12.44
C LEU A 104 17.93 0.27 13.59
N SER A 105 16.67 -0.07 13.36
CA SER A 105 15.63 0.03 14.40
C SER A 105 15.86 -0.91 15.58
N ILE A 106 16.35 -2.14 15.35
CA ILE A 106 16.72 -3.05 16.44
C ILE A 106 17.89 -2.46 17.23
N ILE A 107 18.91 -1.94 16.55
CA ILE A 107 20.04 -1.28 17.23
C ILE A 107 19.53 -0.10 18.05
N ASP A 108 18.64 0.75 17.50
CA ASP A 108 18.03 1.88 18.19
C ASP A 108 17.27 1.46 19.45
N ILE A 109 16.51 0.37 19.38
CA ILE A 109 15.83 -0.18 20.55
C ILE A 109 16.85 -0.64 21.58
N LEU A 110 17.93 -1.32 21.19
CA LEU A 110 18.94 -1.83 22.12
C LEU A 110 19.83 -0.74 22.72
N THR A 111 19.73 0.51 22.26
CA THR A 111 20.57 1.60 22.78
C THR A 111 20.41 1.85 24.28
N PHE A 112 19.28 1.50 24.89
CA PHE A 112 19.12 1.60 26.36
C PHE A 112 20.11 0.71 27.13
N LEU A 113 20.63 -0.34 26.51
CA LEU A 113 21.61 -1.26 27.12
C LEU A 113 23.04 -0.70 27.10
N PHE A 114 23.30 0.35 26.33
CA PHE A 114 24.64 0.89 26.11
C PHE A 114 24.75 2.34 26.55
N ILE A 115 25.72 2.62 27.44
CA ILE A 115 26.02 3.99 27.86
C ILE A 115 27.03 4.59 26.90
N PHE A 116 26.55 5.09 25.76
CA PHE A 116 27.37 5.84 24.81
C PHE A 116 27.32 7.34 25.15
N LYS A 117 28.50 7.98 25.26
CA LYS A 117 28.62 9.43 25.53
C LYS A 117 27.86 10.30 24.50
N ASN A 118 27.75 9.82 23.25
CA ASN A 118 27.13 10.55 22.14
C ASN A 118 25.92 9.81 21.54
N ILE A 119 25.14 9.09 22.36
CA ILE A 119 23.95 8.34 21.92
C ILE A 119 22.97 9.17 21.09
N TYR A 120 22.83 10.46 21.43
CA TYR A 120 21.96 11.41 20.70
C TYR A 120 22.37 11.59 19.24
N VAL A 121 23.68 11.68 18.95
CA VAL A 121 24.20 11.84 17.59
C VAL A 121 23.88 10.59 16.77
N MET A 122 24.06 9.41 17.36
CA MET A 122 23.79 8.14 16.70
C MET A 122 22.32 7.99 16.32
N VAL A 123 21.39 8.28 17.25
CA VAL A 123 19.95 8.20 17.01
C VAL A 123 19.51 9.17 15.90
N ILE A 124 20.07 10.39 15.87
CA ILE A 124 19.79 11.36 14.80
C ILE A 124 20.27 10.84 13.44
N ILE A 125 21.50 10.30 13.38
CA ILE A 125 22.06 9.74 12.15
C ILE A 125 21.20 8.57 11.66
N PHE A 126 20.78 7.67 12.55
CA PHE A 126 19.91 6.55 12.19
C PHE A 126 18.56 7.02 11.67
N LEU A 127 17.91 7.99 12.32
CA LEU A 127 16.67 8.58 11.85
C LEU A 127 16.81 9.15 10.43
N ILE A 128 17.87 9.93 10.16
CA ILE A 128 18.12 10.52 8.84
C ILE A 128 18.32 9.42 7.78
N ILE A 129 19.16 8.42 8.08
CA ILE A 129 19.42 7.30 7.15
C ILE A 129 18.13 6.54 6.85
N GLN A 130 17.34 6.23 7.87
CA GLN A 130 16.07 5.52 7.71
C GLN A 130 15.08 6.30 6.84
N LEU A 131 14.95 7.62 7.05
CA LEU A 131 14.08 8.48 6.23
C LEU A 131 14.52 8.49 4.76
N ILE A 132 15.82 8.63 4.50
CA ILE A 132 16.37 8.59 3.13
C ILE A 132 16.10 7.24 2.48
N LEU A 133 16.40 6.14 3.18
CA LEU A 133 16.11 4.79 2.69
C LEU A 133 14.62 4.59 2.44
N GLY A 134 13.75 5.17 3.27
CA GLY A 134 12.31 5.14 3.12
C GLY A 134 11.79 5.75 1.84
N VAL A 135 12.30 6.93 1.52
CA VAL A 135 11.99 7.62 0.26
C VAL A 135 12.48 6.76 -0.91
N ILE A 136 13.70 6.23 -0.84
CA ILE A 136 14.26 5.36 -1.89
C ILE A 136 13.41 4.09 -2.07
N ILE A 137 13.02 3.41 -0.99
CA ILE A 137 12.15 2.21 -1.03
C ILE A 137 10.81 2.55 -1.68
N SER A 138 10.20 3.68 -1.30
CA SER A 138 8.91 4.12 -1.85
C SER A 138 8.97 4.38 -3.35
N ILE A 139 10.08 4.96 -3.82
CA ILE A 139 10.34 5.20 -5.24
C ILE A 139 10.59 3.88 -5.98
N LEU A 140 11.47 3.02 -5.47
CA LEU A 140 11.79 1.73 -6.08
C LEU A 140 10.56 0.84 -6.20
N GLU A 141 9.75 0.76 -5.14
CA GLU A 141 8.52 -0.02 -5.14
C GLU A 141 7.52 0.53 -6.16
N SER A 142 7.36 1.85 -6.23
CA SER A 142 6.49 2.50 -7.21
C SER A 142 6.91 2.23 -8.65
N PHE A 143 8.21 2.24 -8.95
CA PHE A 143 8.70 1.88 -10.28
C PHE A 143 8.52 0.39 -10.59
N SER A 144 8.74 -0.49 -9.61
CA SER A 144 8.64 -1.94 -9.80
C SER A 144 7.22 -2.42 -10.15
N ARG A 145 6.19 -1.63 -9.81
CA ARG A 145 4.78 -1.95 -10.05
C ARG A 145 4.17 -1.20 -11.24
N LEU A 146 4.89 -0.28 -11.86
CA LEU A 146 4.33 0.61 -12.88
C LEU A 146 3.79 -0.18 -14.06
N SER A 147 4.56 -1.16 -14.55
CA SER A 147 4.15 -2.06 -15.63
C SER A 147 2.88 -2.84 -15.27
N GLU A 148 2.81 -3.35 -14.04
CA GLU A 148 1.64 -4.09 -13.55
C GLU A 148 0.40 -3.21 -13.39
N GLN A 149 0.55 -1.96 -12.96
CA GLN A 149 -0.54 -0.99 -12.88
C GLN A 149 -1.12 -0.69 -14.25
N VAL A 150 -0.26 -0.48 -15.25
CA VAL A 150 -0.68 -0.24 -16.64
C VAL A 150 -1.46 -1.44 -17.17
N ILE A 151 -0.96 -2.65 -16.95
CA ILE A 151 -1.64 -3.89 -17.37
C ILE A 151 -2.99 -4.04 -16.66
N ALA A 152 -3.03 -3.83 -15.35
CA ALA A 152 -4.26 -3.94 -14.56
C ALA A 152 -5.33 -2.93 -15.01
N ASN A 153 -4.93 -1.68 -15.28
CA ASN A 153 -5.84 -0.65 -15.80
C ASN A 153 -6.38 -1.04 -17.16
N LYS A 154 -5.50 -1.47 -18.08
CA LYS A 154 -5.90 -1.89 -19.42
C LYS A 154 -6.93 -3.02 -19.38
N LEU A 155 -6.64 -4.08 -18.63
CA LEU A 155 -7.55 -5.21 -18.45
C LEU A 155 -8.87 -4.79 -17.79
N TRP A 156 -8.84 -3.85 -16.84
CA TRP A 156 -10.04 -3.42 -16.13
C TRP A 156 -11.01 -2.66 -17.04
N PHE A 157 -10.51 -1.76 -17.89
CA PHE A 157 -11.32 -0.90 -18.76
C PHE A 157 -11.71 -1.58 -20.08
N GLU A 158 -10.85 -2.40 -20.68
CA GLU A 158 -11.21 -3.16 -21.89
C GLU A 158 -12.38 -4.12 -21.63
N GLU A 159 -12.40 -4.78 -20.47
CA GLU A 159 -13.53 -5.64 -20.08
C GLU A 159 -14.80 -4.85 -19.72
N GLU A 160 -14.69 -3.63 -19.18
CA GLU A 160 -15.86 -2.78 -18.93
C GLU A 160 -16.54 -2.36 -20.24
N GLU A 161 -15.75 -2.00 -21.26
CA GLU A 161 -16.29 -1.68 -22.59
C GLU A 161 -16.96 -2.89 -23.25
N GLU A 162 -16.38 -4.09 -23.12
CA GLU A 162 -16.97 -5.33 -23.64
C GLU A 162 -18.26 -5.72 -22.90
N GLU A 163 -18.31 -5.59 -21.56
CA GLU A 163 -19.53 -5.85 -20.78
C GLU A 163 -20.65 -4.86 -21.10
N ILE A 164 -20.33 -3.59 -21.36
CA ILE A 164 -21.31 -2.56 -21.75
C ILE A 164 -21.87 -2.89 -23.15
N LYS A 165 -21.01 -3.24 -24.12
CA LYS A 165 -21.44 -3.64 -25.47
C LYS A 165 -22.33 -4.89 -25.46
N LEU A 166 -22.02 -5.88 -24.63
CA LEU A 166 -22.85 -7.09 -24.46
C LEU A 166 -24.22 -6.77 -23.82
N LYS A 167 -24.27 -5.86 -22.85
CA LYS A 167 -25.53 -5.40 -22.23
C LYS A 167 -26.38 -4.58 -23.19
N GLU A 168 -25.78 -3.77 -24.05
CA GLU A 168 -26.50 -3.02 -25.09
C GLU A 168 -27.05 -3.92 -26.20
N ASN A 169 -26.29 -4.91 -26.64
CA ASN A 169 -26.79 -5.91 -27.61
C ASN A 169 -27.94 -6.74 -27.03
N ASN A 170 -27.87 -7.15 -25.77
CA ASN A 170 -28.97 -7.88 -25.12
C ASN A 170 -30.20 -7.01 -24.83
N LYS A 171 -30.04 -5.68 -24.66
CA LYS A 171 -31.17 -4.74 -24.59
C LYS A 171 -31.83 -4.53 -25.94
N LYS A 172 -31.08 -4.50 -27.04
CA LYS A 172 -31.65 -4.39 -28.40
C LYS A 172 -32.46 -5.62 -28.81
N VAL A 173 -32.05 -6.82 -28.39
CA VAL A 173 -32.80 -8.06 -28.68
C VAL A 173 -34.15 -8.12 -27.93
N LYS A 174 -34.25 -7.55 -26.72
CA LYS A 174 -35.53 -7.52 -25.96
C LYS A 174 -36.56 -6.48 -26.44
N VAL A 175 -36.18 -5.53 -27.30
CA VAL A 175 -37.10 -4.48 -27.79
C VAL A 175 -37.78 -4.87 -29.11
N ILE A 176 -37.32 -5.93 -29.79
CA ILE A 176 -37.85 -6.33 -31.10
C ILE A 176 -39.04 -7.30 -31.00
N GLU A 177 -39.27 -7.96 -29.85
CA GLU A 177 -40.40 -8.91 -29.68
C GLU A 177 -41.70 -8.31 -29.10
N LYS A 178 -41.86 -6.98 -29.11
CA LYS A 178 -43.15 -6.34 -28.78
C LYS A 178 -43.56 -5.32 -29.83
N LYS A 179 -43.96 -5.81 -31.01
CA LYS A 179 -44.89 -5.11 -31.89
C LYS A 179 -45.75 -6.15 -32.59
N ASP A 180 -46.85 -6.50 -31.92
CA ASP A 180 -48.14 -6.75 -32.54
C ASP A 180 -49.19 -6.45 -31.46
N GLY A 181 -49.97 -5.39 -31.69
CA GLY A 181 -51.01 -4.93 -30.78
C GLY A 181 -50.90 -3.45 -30.44
N ASP A 182 -51.52 -2.63 -31.28
CA ASP A 182 -51.88 -1.25 -31.01
C ASP A 182 -52.44 -1.07 -29.59
N PHE A 183 -51.77 -0.28 -28.78
CA PHE A 183 -52.41 0.42 -27.68
C PHE A 183 -51.73 1.77 -27.51
N ASN A 184 -52.30 2.79 -28.15
CA ASN A 184 -51.93 4.18 -27.93
C ASN A 184 -52.84 4.76 -26.83
N PRO A 185 -52.35 5.00 -25.60
CA PRO A 185 -53.19 5.38 -24.46
C PRO A 185 -53.62 6.85 -24.46
N PHE A 186 -53.49 7.55 -25.60
CA PHE A 186 -53.79 8.98 -25.74
C PHE A 186 -54.75 9.32 -26.89
N MET A 187 -55.37 8.33 -27.55
CA MET A 187 -56.52 8.59 -28.42
C MET A 187 -57.79 8.44 -27.58
N GLN A 188 -58.27 9.56 -27.03
CA GLN A 188 -59.67 9.69 -26.66
C GLN A 188 -60.48 9.86 -27.94
N GLU A 189 -61.33 8.90 -28.26
CA GLU A 189 -62.37 9.06 -29.26
C GLU A 189 -63.39 10.06 -28.73
N GLU A 190 -63.41 11.27 -29.30
CA GLU A 190 -64.56 12.17 -29.20
C GLU A 190 -65.62 11.67 -30.19
N GLU A 191 -66.55 10.86 -29.71
CA GLU A 191 -67.84 10.65 -30.37
C GLU A 191 -68.69 11.90 -30.17
N HIS A 192 -69.03 12.59 -31.26
CA HIS A 192 -70.26 13.39 -31.33
C HIS A 192 -70.82 13.42 -32.77
N ASP A 193 -71.96 12.73 -32.88
CA ASP A 193 -73.08 12.78 -33.83
C ASP A 193 -72.89 12.35 -35.31
#